data_AF-A0A956Q7X1-F1
#
_entry.id   AF-A0A956Q7X1-F1
#
_cell.length_a   1.000
_cell.length_b   1.000
_cell.length_c   1.000
_cell.angle_alpha   90.00
_cell.angle_beta   90.00
_cell.angle_gamma   90.00
#
_symmetry.space_group_name_H-M   'P 1'
#
loop_
_entity.id
_entity.type
_entity.pdbx_description
1 polymer ?
#
loop_
_entity_poly.entity_id
_entity_poly.type
_entity_poly.pdbx_seq_one_letter_code
_entity_poly.pdbx_strand_id
1 'polypeptide(L)' 'LAPQEDGSLVLEMKVGSTAELLQWVLSYGSHARVLAPASLAEEVRAEARKMLED' A
#
# COMPACT_ATOMS: atom_id res chain seq x y z
N LEU A 1 2.45 15.05 1.98
CA LEU A 1 3.48 14.43 1.13
C LEU A 1 4.84 14.85 1.65
N ALA A 2 5.73 13.89 1.91
CA ALA A 2 7.10 14.14 2.35
C ALA A 2 8.08 13.47 1.37
N PRO A 3 8.78 14.25 0.53
CA PRO A 3 9.81 13.72 -0.38
C PRO A 3 10.97 13.07 0.38
N GLN A 4 11.62 12.08 -0.22
CA GLN A 4 12.78 11.38 0.32
C GLN A 4 14.01 11.59 -0.59
N GLU A 5 15.21 11.39 -0.05
CA GLU A 5 16.48 11.58 -0.79
C GLU A 5 16.64 10.62 -1.99
N ASP A 6 15.99 9.46 -1.94
CA ASP A 6 15.98 8.45 -3.01
C ASP A 6 14.96 8.74 -4.12
N GLY A 7 14.27 9.89 -4.06
CA GLY A 7 13.24 10.29 -5.02
C GLY A 7 11.86 9.69 -4.73
N SER A 8 11.70 8.90 -3.67
CA SER A 8 10.38 8.41 -3.23
C SER A 8 9.60 9.47 -2.45
N LEU A 9 8.32 9.17 -2.16
CA LEU A 9 7.42 10.05 -1.43
C LEU A 9 6.68 9.27 -0.34
N VAL A 10 6.67 9.82 0.89
CA VAL A 10 5.76 9.37 1.94
C VAL A 10 4.46 10.15 1.85
N LEU A 11 3.35 9.42 1.66
CA LEU A 11 2.00 9.96 1.59
C LEU A 11 1.22 9.54 2.83
N GLU A 12 0.80 10.53 3.61
CA GLU A 12 -0.16 10.36 4.69
C GLU A 12 -1.49 10.98 4.27
N MET A 13 -2.58 10.23 4.48
CA MET A 13 -3.92 10.66 4.11
C MET A 13 -4.96 10.11 5.07
N LYS A 14 -6.09 10.83 5.20
CA LYS A 14 -7.30 10.33 5.85
C LYS A 14 -8.25 9.84 4.76
N VAL A 15 -8.68 8.59 4.86
CA VAL A 15 -9.58 7.95 3.91
C VAL A 15 -10.87 7.53 4.61
N GLY A 16 -11.98 7.48 3.87
CA GLY A 16 -13.26 7.01 4.37
C GLY A 16 -13.33 5.48 4.50
N SER A 17 -12.51 4.75 3.73
CA SER A 17 -12.44 3.29 3.74
C SER A 17 -11.04 2.81 3.36
N THR A 18 -10.57 1.72 3.98
CA THR A 18 -9.30 1.07 3.65
C THR A 18 -9.43 0.10 2.47
N ALA A 19 -10.63 -0.34 2.11
CA ALA A 19 -10.85 -1.31 1.03
C ALA A 19 -10.49 -0.73 -0.36
N GLU A 20 -10.88 0.52 -0.63
CA GLU A 20 -10.48 1.22 -1.86
C GLU A 20 -8.97 1.48 -1.88
N LEU A 21 -8.41 1.83 -0.72
CA LEU A 21 -6.98 2.07 -0.58
C LEU A 21 -6.15 0.81 -0.82
N LEU A 22 -6.63 -0.36 -0.40
CA LEU A 22 -5.99 -1.66 -0.66
C LEU A 22 -5.85 -1.90 -2.18
N GLN A 23 -6.94 -1.76 -2.94
CA GLN A 23 -6.91 -1.93 -4.39
C GLN A 23 -6.01 -0.92 -5.07
N TRP A 24 -6.07 0.34 -4.62
CA TRP A 24 -5.21 1.41 -5.13
C TRP A 24 -3.73 1.09 -4.90
N VAL A 25 -3.33 0.67 -3.69
CA VAL A 25 -1.94 0.26 -3.39
C VAL A 25 -1.50 -0.91 -4.26
N LEU A 26 -2.32 -1.96 -4.38
CA LEU A 26 -1.99 -3.14 -5.18
C LEU A 26 -1.80 -2.80 -6.67
N SER A 27 -2.53 -1.81 -7.19
CA SER A 27 -2.38 -1.36 -8.59
C SER A 27 -0.99 -0.83 -8.94
N TYR A 28 -0.21 -0.36 -7.96
CA TYR A 28 1.18 0.08 -8.16
C TYR A 28 2.18 -1.07 -8.15
N GLY A 29 1.76 -2.28 -7.79
CA GLY A 29 2.64 -3.43 -7.62
C GLY A 29 3.80 -3.12 -6.66
N SER A 30 5.03 -3.38 -7.10
CA SER A 30 6.24 -3.19 -6.29
C SER A 30 6.62 -1.72 -6.02
N HIS A 31 5.97 -0.75 -6.68
CA HIS A 31 6.29 0.67 -6.55
C HIS A 31 5.62 1.36 -5.35
N ALA A 32 4.72 0.68 -4.64
CA ALA A 32 4.07 1.20 -3.44
C ALA A 32 4.21 0.23 -2.26
N ARG A 33 4.35 0.78 -1.05
CA ARG A 33 4.30 0.01 0.19
C ARG A 33 3.56 0.79 1.28
N VAL A 34 2.77 0.08 2.08
CA VAL A 34 2.10 0.65 3.25
C VAL A 34 3.08 0.66 4.42
N LEU A 35 3.29 1.83 5.01
CA LEU A 35 4.12 2.00 6.21
C LEU A 35 3.29 1.85 7.50
N ALA A 36 2.05 2.34 7.49
CA ALA A 36 1.11 2.25 8.60
C ALA A 36 -0.35 2.44 8.10
N PRO A 37 -1.37 1.94 8.83
CA PRO A 37 -1.24 1.04 9.98
C PRO A 37 -0.78 -0.37 9.57
N ALA A 38 -0.24 -1.13 10.52
CA ALA A 38 0.25 -2.49 10.28
C ALA A 38 -0.83 -3.43 9.71
N SER A 39 -2.09 -3.28 10.12
CA SER A 39 -3.21 -4.08 9.61
C SER A 39 -3.36 -3.96 8.09
N LEU A 40 -3.31 -2.74 7.55
CA LEU A 40 -3.42 -2.52 6.11
C LEU A 40 -2.20 -3.08 5.35
N ALA A 41 -1.00 -2.99 5.94
CA ALA A 41 0.19 -3.60 5.35
C ALA A 41 0.07 -5.12 5.27
N GLU A 42 -0.48 -5.78 6.30
CA GLU A 42 -0.74 -7.22 6.29
C GLU A 42 -1.82 -7.62 5.28
N GLU A 43 -2.88 -6.82 5.13
CA GLU A 43 -3.91 -7.04 4.10
C GLU A 43 -3.31 -7.00 2.69
N VAL A 44 -2.47 -6.00 2.37
CA VAL A 44 -1.77 -5.91 1.09
C VAL A 44 -0.89 -7.15 0.85
N ARG A 45 -0.14 -7.59 1.86
CA ARG A 45 0.71 -8.79 1.74
C ARG A 45 -0.11 -10.06 1.56
N ALA A 46 -1.24 -10.19 2.25
CA ALA A 46 -2.12 -11.34 2.11
C ALA A 46 -2.70 -11.41 0.70
N GLU A 47 -3.16 -10.29 0.15
CA GLU A 47 -3.73 -10.25 -1.20
C GLU A 47 -2.68 -10.50 -2.28
N ALA A 48 -1.50 -9.87 -2.17
CA ALA A 48 -0.40 -10.09 -3.09
C ALA A 48 0.11 -11.56 -3.09
N ARG A 49 -0.01 -12.27 -1.96
CA ARG A 49 0.32 -13.71 -1.89
C ARG A 49 -0.68 -14.56 -2.66
N LYS A 50 -1.98 -14.31 -2.50
CA LYS A 50 -3.03 -15.05 -3.24
C LYS A 50 -2.83 -14.93 -4.75
N MET A 51 -2.41 -13.77 -5.24
CA MET A 51 -2.12 -13.54 -6.66
C MET A 51 -0.98 -14.42 -7.21
N LEU A 52 -0.14 -15.00 -6.36
CA LEU A 52 0.93 -15.93 -6.76
C LEU A 52 0.48 -17.39 -6.70
N GLU A 53 -0.68 -17.66 -6.08
CA GLU A 53 -1.23 -19.01 -5.88
C GLU A 53 -2.18 -19.43 -7.02
N ASP A 54 -2.50 -18.51 -7.94
CA ASP A 54 -3.30 -18.71 -9.16
C ASP A 54 -2.42 -18.89 -10.42
#